data_AF-A0A6B2XLE0-F1
#
_entry.id   AF-A0A6B2XLE0-F1
#
_cell.length_a   1.000
_cell.length_b   1.000
_cell.length_c   1.000
_cell.angle_alpha   90.00
_cell.angle_beta   90.00
_cell.angle_gamma   90.00
#
_symmetry.space_group_name_H-M   'P 1'
#
loop_
_entity.id
_entity.type
_entity.pdbx_description
1 polymer ?
#
loop_
_entity_poly.entity_id
_entity_poly.type
_entity_poly.pdbx_seq_one_letter_code
_entity_poly.pdbx_strand_id
1 'polypeptide(L)'
;MTAADAPTSVAQPPVPPVLVRDYRRLLRLFPYTYRRAHEAEMLGHLLDGAQLGQSRPTRAERTDLVRAAAREWLLAPLGSTPRQRRAATGLLFVLLPAVLVVMAARVVAFAAAIVRAMLGPEGSAPLVATVPTALMWALWLAAVALTLVGARRVGLVVA
;
A
#
# COMPACT_ATOMS: atom_id res chain seq x y z
N MET A 1 29.67 54.24 38.43
CA MET A 1 30.20 53.20 37.53
C MET A 1 29.95 51.86 38.21
N THR A 2 28.72 51.35 38.11
CA THR A 2 28.26 50.13 38.80
C THR A 2 28.04 49.04 37.78
N ALA A 3 28.58 47.87 38.14
CA ALA A 3 28.79 46.73 37.27
C ALA A 3 27.49 46.18 36.68
N ALA A 4 27.52 46.07 35.34
CA ALA A 4 27.04 44.93 34.56
C ALA A 4 25.77 44.24 35.06
N ASP A 5 24.65 44.73 34.54
CA ASP A 5 23.45 43.95 34.27
C ASP A 5 23.87 42.74 33.40
N ALA A 6 24.11 41.60 34.03
CA ALA A 6 24.42 40.35 33.33
C ALA A 6 23.09 39.83 32.76
N PRO A 7 22.94 39.74 31.42
CA PRO A 7 21.72 39.16 30.87
C PRO A 7 21.66 37.70 31.30
N THR A 8 20.66 37.37 32.10
CA THR A 8 20.27 36.00 32.40
C THR A 8 20.20 35.24 31.09
N SER A 9 21.19 34.38 30.85
CA SER A 9 21.19 33.41 29.76
C SER A 9 19.98 32.52 29.97
N VAL A 10 18.85 32.93 29.40
CA VAL A 10 17.64 32.11 29.35
C VAL A 10 18.05 30.91 28.53
N ALA A 11 18.34 29.79 29.21
CA ALA A 11 18.78 28.55 28.60
C ALA A 11 17.85 28.27 27.41
N GLN A 12 18.34 28.49 26.19
CA GLN A 12 17.51 28.26 25.03
C GLN A 12 17.13 26.78 25.06
N PRO A 13 15.83 26.45 24.92
CA PRO A 13 15.43 25.06 24.85
C PRO A 13 16.22 24.39 23.72
N PRO A 14 16.75 23.17 23.93
CA PRO A 14 17.64 22.51 22.98
C PRO A 14 17.02 22.34 21.58
N VAL A 15 15.68 22.39 21.49
CA VAL A 15 14.94 22.41 20.23
C VAL A 15 13.98 23.62 20.18
N PRO A 16 13.98 24.41 19.10
CA PRO A 16 13.02 25.50 18.92
C PRO A 16 11.56 25.00 18.87
N PRO A 17 10.61 25.63 19.58
CA PRO A 17 9.20 25.23 19.60
C PRO A 17 8.53 25.30 18.21
N VAL A 18 9.08 26.12 17.32
CA VAL A 18 8.62 26.29 15.94
C VAL A 18 8.87 25.02 15.11
N LEU A 19 10.01 24.34 15.33
CA LEU A 19 10.36 23.11 14.63
C LEU A 19 9.42 21.97 15.01
N VAL A 20 9.14 21.82 16.31
CA VAL A 20 8.18 20.83 16.83
C VAL A 20 6.79 21.03 16.21
N ARG A 21 6.34 22.29 16.09
CA ARG A 21 5.06 22.63 15.48
C ARG A 21 5.03 22.26 14.00
N ASP A 22 6.10 22.50 13.27
CA ASP A 22 6.22 22.17 11.86
C ASP A 22 6.25 20.64 11.64
N TYR A 23 6.99 19.88 12.44
CA TYR A 23 6.95 18.40 12.38
C TYR A 23 5.57 17.85 12.71
N ARG A 24 4.91 18.35 13.76
CA ARG A 24 3.51 17.98 14.06
C ARG A 24 2.57 18.31 12.90
N ARG A 25 2.78 19.43 12.21
CA ARG A 25 1.99 19.81 11.03
C ARG A 25 2.22 18.83 9.88
N LEU A 26 3.45 18.32 9.70
CA LEU A 26 3.75 17.28 8.71
C LEU A 26 3.18 15.91 9.10
N LEU A 27 3.24 15.52 10.37
CA LEU A 27 2.67 14.25 10.85
C LEU A 27 1.14 14.19 10.71
N ARG A 28 0.45 15.34 10.59
CA ARG A 28 -0.98 15.38 10.23
C ARG A 28 -1.30 14.84 8.84
N LEU A 29 -0.32 14.75 7.93
CA LEU A 29 -0.51 14.11 6.61
C LEU A 29 -0.73 12.60 6.73
N PHE A 30 -0.30 11.95 7.80
CA PHE A 30 -0.48 10.52 7.98
C PHE A 30 -1.94 10.17 8.31
N PRO A 31 -2.41 8.95 7.96
CA PRO A 31 -3.73 8.45 8.34
C PRO A 31 -3.95 8.53 9.86
N TYR A 32 -5.18 8.82 10.31
CA TYR A 32 -5.51 9.02 11.72
C TYR A 32 -5.10 7.82 12.59
N THR A 33 -5.42 6.60 12.14
CA THR A 33 -5.11 5.36 12.88
C THR A 33 -3.61 5.16 13.07
N TYR A 34 -2.80 5.45 12.04
CA TYR A 34 -1.35 5.32 12.09
C TYR A 34 -0.74 6.38 13.01
N ARG A 35 -1.19 7.63 12.87
CA ARG A 35 -0.75 8.75 13.71
C ARG A 35 -1.03 8.49 15.19
N ARG A 36 -2.23 8.01 15.54
CA ARG A 36 -2.61 7.76 16.95
C ARG A 36 -1.71 6.72 17.64
N ALA A 37 -1.11 5.81 16.88
CA ALA A 37 -0.22 4.78 17.41
C ALA A 37 1.27 5.18 17.42
N HIS A 38 1.76 5.86 16.38
CA HIS A 38 3.20 6.06 16.17
C HIS A 38 3.64 7.54 16.19
N GLU A 39 2.73 8.51 16.42
CA GLU A 39 3.08 9.95 16.39
C GLU A 39 4.17 10.32 17.39
N ALA A 40 4.09 9.81 18.62
CA ALA A 40 5.06 10.13 19.67
C ALA A 40 6.46 9.58 19.33
N GLU A 41 6.52 8.36 18.80
CA GLU A 41 7.77 7.71 18.38
C GLU A 41 8.40 8.40 17.17
N MET A 42 7.60 8.69 16.13
CA MET A 42 8.07 9.41 14.95
C MET A 42 8.55 10.81 15.30
N LEU A 43 7.83 11.52 16.17
CA LEU A 43 8.23 12.85 16.62
C LEU A 43 9.52 12.78 17.44
N GLY A 44 9.67 11.81 18.34
CA GLY A 44 10.91 11.59 19.07
C GLY A 44 12.10 11.39 18.14
N HIS A 45 11.97 10.48 17.17
CA HIS A 45 13.04 10.20 16.20
C HIS A 45 13.41 11.41 15.33
N LEU A 46 12.43 12.20 14.89
CA LEU A 46 12.68 13.44 14.14
C LEU A 46 13.39 14.50 14.97
N LEU A 47 13.11 14.57 16.27
CA LEU A 47 13.73 15.52 17.19
C LEU A 47 15.15 15.09 17.58
N ASP A 48 15.39 13.80 17.76
CA ASP A 48 16.73 13.26 18.04
C ASP A 48 17.68 13.44 16.85
N GLY A 49 17.16 13.42 15.62
CA GLY A 49 17.93 13.68 14.40
C GLY A 49 18.06 15.15 14.01
N ALA A 50 17.41 16.08 14.73
CA ALA A 50 17.43 17.50 14.39
C ALA A 50 18.77 18.15 14.74
N GLN A 51 19.25 19.05 13.88
CA GLN A 51 20.49 19.79 14.13
C GLN A 51 20.28 20.86 15.22
N LEU A 52 21.28 21.04 16.09
CA LEU A 52 21.28 22.10 17.11
C LEU A 52 21.08 23.47 16.46
N GLY A 53 19.98 24.16 16.82
CA GLY A 53 19.61 25.47 16.27
C GLY A 53 18.71 25.42 15.02
N GLN A 54 18.29 24.23 14.56
CA GLN A 54 17.38 24.10 13.44
C GLN A 54 15.99 24.66 13.78
N SER A 55 15.57 25.68 13.05
CA SER A 55 14.26 26.33 13.27
C SER A 55 13.17 25.83 12.30
N ARG A 56 13.56 25.14 11.21
CA ARG A 56 12.65 24.62 10.18
C ARG A 56 13.09 23.24 9.67
N PRO A 57 12.14 22.34 9.32
CA PRO A 57 12.46 21.06 8.71
C PRO A 57 13.18 21.24 7.37
N THR A 58 14.20 20.42 7.10
CA THR A 58 14.91 20.46 5.81
C THR A 58 14.00 20.03 4.66
N ARG A 59 14.35 20.41 3.41
CA ARG A 59 13.57 20.00 2.23
C ARG A 59 13.55 18.48 2.07
N ALA A 60 14.68 17.81 2.38
CA ALA A 60 14.81 16.36 2.31
C ALA A 60 13.86 15.66 3.29
N GLU A 61 13.84 16.08 4.56
CA GLU A 61 12.91 15.57 5.58
C GLU A 61 11.45 15.73 5.17
N ARG A 62 11.08 16.89 4.62
CA ARG A 62 9.72 17.14 4.15
C ARG A 62 9.34 16.17 3.03
N THR A 63 10.19 15.99 2.04
CA THR A 63 9.91 15.06 0.92
C THR A 63 9.84 13.61 1.37
N ASP A 64 10.68 13.23 2.33
CA ASP A 64 10.68 11.87 2.88
C ASP A 64 9.41 11.60 3.69
N LEU A 65 9.00 12.52 4.57
CA LEU A 65 7.76 12.42 5.34
C LEU A 65 6.51 12.41 4.44
N VAL A 66 6.50 13.22 3.38
CA VAL A 66 5.38 13.20 2.41
C VAL A 66 5.35 11.87 1.65
N ARG A 67 6.50 11.33 1.24
CA ARG A 67 6.58 10.02 0.57
C ARG A 67 6.15 8.89 1.50
N ALA A 68 6.57 8.93 2.76
CA ALA A 68 6.17 7.97 3.78
C ALA A 68 4.66 8.04 4.04
N ALA A 69 4.11 9.25 4.19
CA ALA A 69 2.66 9.45 4.34
C ALA A 69 1.89 8.93 3.12
N ALA A 70 2.36 9.21 1.90
CA ALA A 70 1.73 8.73 0.67
C ALA A 70 1.73 7.20 0.58
N ARG A 71 2.85 6.55 0.93
CA ARG A 71 2.94 5.08 1.02
C ARG A 71 1.94 4.52 2.03
N GLU A 72 1.82 5.17 3.18
CA GLU A 72 0.91 4.72 4.23
C GLU A 72 -0.56 4.94 3.86
N TRP A 73 -0.87 5.99 3.09
CA TRP A 73 -2.19 6.20 2.48
C TRP A 73 -2.51 5.14 1.42
N LEU A 74 -1.55 4.68 0.63
CA LEU A 74 -1.76 3.56 -0.30
C LEU A 74 -2.09 2.25 0.44
N LEU A 75 -1.58 2.10 1.67
CA LEU A 75 -1.81 0.92 2.49
C LEU A 75 -2.99 1.07 3.47
N ALA A 76 -3.51 2.28 3.66
CA ALA A 76 -4.66 2.54 4.53
C ALA A 76 -5.93 1.77 4.13
N PRO A 77 -6.28 1.61 2.84
CA PRO A 77 -7.42 0.79 2.41
C PRO A 77 -7.26 -0.70 2.76
N LEU A 78 -6.01 -1.17 2.89
CA LEU A 78 -5.70 -2.54 3.25
C LEU A 78 -5.82 -2.78 4.77
N GLY A 79 -6.02 -1.73 5.57
CA GLY A 79 -6.28 -1.83 7.01
C GLY A 79 -5.17 -1.22 7.87
N SER A 80 -5.52 -0.97 9.14
CA SER A 80 -4.69 -0.24 10.10
C SER A 80 -3.63 -1.12 10.80
N THR A 81 -3.75 -2.44 10.69
CA THR A 81 -2.82 -3.41 11.28
C THR A 81 -2.18 -4.31 10.22
N PRO A 82 -0.94 -4.80 10.44
CA PRO A 82 -0.24 -5.69 9.52
C PRO A 82 -1.04 -6.94 9.14
N ARG A 83 -1.81 -7.48 10.09
CA ARG A 83 -2.70 -8.64 9.89
C ARG A 83 -3.87 -8.30 8.96
N GLN A 84 -4.49 -7.14 9.16
CA GLN A 84 -5.60 -6.67 8.33
C GLN A 84 -5.13 -6.39 6.91
N ARG A 85 -3.91 -5.83 6.76
CA ARG A 85 -3.24 -5.66 5.45
C ARG A 85 -3.03 -6.97 4.72
N ARG A 86 -2.50 -8.00 5.39
CA ARG A 86 -2.38 -9.33 4.79
C ARG A 86 -3.73 -9.92 4.38
N ALA A 87 -4.76 -9.76 5.21
CA ALA A 87 -6.10 -10.26 4.91
C ALA A 87 -6.75 -9.52 3.72
N ALA A 88 -6.66 -8.19 3.67
CA ALA A 88 -7.19 -7.36 2.60
C ALA A 88 -6.44 -7.59 1.28
N THR A 89 -5.11 -7.70 1.33
CA THR A 89 -4.30 -8.08 0.16
C THR A 89 -4.66 -9.47 -0.32
N GLY A 90 -4.80 -10.45 0.58
CA GLY A 90 -5.26 -11.80 0.23
C GLY A 90 -6.65 -11.80 -0.40
N LEU A 91 -7.59 -11.04 0.16
CA LEU A 91 -8.93 -10.87 -0.38
C LEU A 91 -8.90 -10.22 -1.77
N LEU A 92 -8.10 -9.18 -1.98
CA LEU A 92 -7.92 -8.52 -3.28
C LEU A 92 -7.32 -9.49 -4.31
N PHE A 93 -6.33 -10.28 -3.91
CA PHE A 93 -5.74 -11.35 -4.72
C PHE A 93 -6.70 -12.48 -5.05
N VAL A 94 -7.87 -12.58 -4.41
CA VAL A 94 -8.91 -13.56 -4.75
C VAL A 94 -10.04 -12.90 -5.55
N LEU A 95 -10.50 -11.73 -5.11
CA LEU A 95 -11.62 -11.00 -5.73
C LEU A 95 -11.27 -10.50 -7.13
N LEU A 96 -10.09 -9.91 -7.31
CA LEU A 96 -9.66 -9.40 -8.61
C LEU A 96 -9.58 -10.51 -9.67
N PRO A 97 -8.93 -11.66 -9.41
CA PRO A 97 -8.97 -12.76 -10.34
C PRO A 97 -10.37 -13.37 -10.51
N ALA A 98 -11.17 -13.50 -9.44
CA ALA A 98 -12.53 -14.02 -9.57
C ALA A 98 -13.38 -13.18 -10.54
N VAL A 99 -13.30 -11.84 -10.43
CA VAL A 99 -13.98 -10.91 -11.36
C VAL A 99 -13.49 -11.10 -12.80
N LEU A 100 -12.18 -11.25 -12.99
CA LEU A 100 -11.61 -11.50 -14.33
C LEU A 100 -12.07 -12.83 -14.93
N VAL A 101 -12.13 -13.90 -14.13
CA VAL A 101 -12.65 -15.22 -14.57
C VAL A 101 -14.11 -15.14 -14.98
N VAL A 102 -14.95 -14.45 -14.20
CA VAL A 102 -16.37 -14.26 -14.53
C VAL A 102 -16.51 -13.53 -15.86
N MET A 103 -15.70 -12.49 -16.08
CA MET A 103 -15.75 -11.74 -17.34
C MET A 103 -15.20 -12.55 -18.52
N ALA A 104 -14.16 -13.35 -18.31
CA ALA A 104 -13.65 -14.31 -19.29
C ALA A 104 -14.71 -15.31 -19.73
N ALA A 105 -15.37 -15.94 -18.76
CA ALA A 105 -16.39 -16.96 -19.00
C ALA A 105 -17.55 -16.38 -19.81
N ARG A 106 -17.96 -15.14 -19.54
CA ARG A 106 -18.97 -14.41 -20.33
C ARG A 106 -18.55 -14.26 -21.79
N VAL A 107 -17.31 -13.85 -22.05
CA VAL A 107 -16.77 -13.69 -23.42
C VAL A 107 -16.70 -15.03 -24.16
N VAL A 108 -16.19 -16.07 -23.48
CA VAL A 108 -16.09 -17.43 -24.06
C VAL A 108 -17.47 -18.00 -24.37
N ALA A 109 -18.43 -17.86 -23.44
CA ALA A 109 -19.81 -18.31 -23.65
C ALA A 109 -20.48 -17.60 -24.83
N PHE A 110 -20.27 -16.29 -24.96
CA PHE A 110 -20.79 -15.49 -26.07
C PHE A 110 -20.18 -15.93 -27.42
N ALA A 111 -18.87 -16.10 -27.49
CA ALA A 111 -18.19 -16.58 -28.69
C ALA A 111 -18.67 -17.99 -29.10
N ALA A 112 -18.81 -18.90 -28.13
CA ALA A 112 -19.33 -20.26 -28.37
C ALA A 112 -20.79 -20.24 -28.86
N ALA A 113 -21.63 -19.31 -28.39
CA ALA A 113 -22.99 -19.14 -28.86
C ALA A 113 -23.05 -18.70 -30.34
N ILE A 114 -22.21 -17.73 -30.74
CA ILE A 114 -22.11 -17.28 -32.14
C ILE A 114 -21.67 -18.42 -33.05
N VAL A 115 -20.63 -19.16 -32.67
CA VAL A 115 -20.11 -20.28 -33.46
C VAL A 115 -21.17 -21.35 -33.66
N ARG A 116 -21.93 -21.69 -32.60
CA ARG A 116 -23.04 -22.65 -32.68
C ARG A 116 -24.18 -22.17 -33.56
N ALA A 117 -24.49 -20.87 -33.52
CA ALA A 117 -25.49 -20.27 -34.41
C ALA A 117 -25.06 -20.32 -35.89
N MET A 118 -23.76 -20.20 -36.17
CA MET A 118 -23.21 -20.23 -37.53
C MET A 118 -23.02 -21.65 -38.10
N LEU A 119 -22.58 -22.60 -37.28
CA LEU A 119 -22.26 -23.97 -37.72
C LEU A 119 -23.43 -24.96 -37.61
N GLY A 120 -24.51 -24.58 -36.92
CA GLY A 120 -25.63 -25.48 -36.65
C GLY A 120 -25.37 -26.46 -35.48
N PRO A 121 -26.37 -27.28 -35.09
CA PRO A 121 -26.32 -28.11 -33.87
C PRO A 121 -25.20 -29.16 -33.87
N GLU A 122 -24.79 -29.62 -35.05
CA GLU A 122 -23.85 -30.72 -35.27
C GLU A 122 -22.40 -30.23 -35.48
N GLY A 123 -22.18 -28.92 -35.59
CA GLY A 123 -20.87 -28.35 -35.92
C GLY A 123 -19.99 -28.10 -34.70
N SER A 124 -18.88 -28.82 -34.58
CA SER A 124 -17.86 -28.58 -33.53
C SER A 124 -16.58 -27.97 -34.10
N ALA A 125 -16.14 -26.84 -33.55
CA ALA A 125 -14.81 -26.27 -33.79
C ALA A 125 -13.97 -26.35 -32.50
N PRO A 126 -12.66 -26.68 -32.56
CA PRO A 126 -11.83 -26.76 -31.37
C PRO A 126 -11.71 -25.39 -30.69
N LEU A 127 -11.89 -25.36 -29.35
CA LEU A 127 -11.92 -24.15 -28.52
C LEU A 127 -10.71 -23.21 -28.73
N VAL A 128 -9.53 -23.79 -28.99
CA VAL A 128 -8.27 -23.09 -29.28
C VAL A 128 -8.29 -22.38 -30.63
N ALA A 129 -9.02 -22.90 -31.63
CA ALA A 129 -9.17 -22.26 -32.93
C ALA A 129 -10.22 -21.13 -32.89
N THR A 130 -11.23 -21.24 -32.03
CA THR A 130 -12.31 -20.24 -31.90
C THR A 130 -11.99 -19.09 -30.95
N VAL A 131 -11.17 -19.32 -29.93
CA VAL A 131 -10.85 -18.30 -28.92
C VAL A 131 -9.35 -18.37 -28.58
N PRO A 132 -8.50 -17.63 -29.33
CA PRO A 132 -7.04 -17.61 -29.13
C PRO A 132 -6.61 -17.28 -27.69
N THR A 133 -7.46 -16.60 -26.93
CA THR A 133 -7.21 -16.23 -25.53
C THR A 133 -7.40 -17.39 -24.54
N ALA A 134 -7.97 -18.53 -24.94
CA ALA A 134 -8.20 -19.67 -24.04
C ALA A 134 -6.92 -20.21 -23.40
N LEU A 135 -5.81 -20.22 -24.15
CA LEU A 135 -4.50 -20.65 -23.68
C LEU A 135 -3.92 -19.65 -22.66
N MET A 136 -4.15 -18.36 -22.88
CA MET A 136 -3.80 -17.29 -21.94
C MET A 136 -4.56 -17.42 -20.62
N TRP A 137 -5.86 -17.73 -20.67
CA TRP A 137 -6.68 -17.97 -19.48
C TRP A 137 -6.24 -19.22 -18.70
N ALA A 138 -5.90 -20.32 -19.38
CA ALA A 138 -5.40 -21.53 -18.74
C ALA A 138 -4.05 -21.30 -18.03
N LEU A 139 -3.12 -20.60 -18.70
CA LEU A 139 -1.83 -20.21 -18.11
C LEU A 139 -2.01 -19.28 -16.90
N TRP A 140 -2.97 -18.36 -16.97
CA TRP A 140 -3.25 -17.47 -15.87
C TRP A 140 -3.91 -18.19 -14.68
N LEU A 141 -4.84 -19.11 -14.91
CA LEU A 141 -5.41 -19.96 -13.85
C LEU A 141 -4.33 -20.83 -13.19
N ALA A 142 -3.39 -21.36 -13.97
CA ALA A 142 -2.25 -22.11 -13.44
C ALA A 142 -1.36 -21.22 -12.56
N ALA A 143 -1.11 -19.96 -12.95
CA ALA A 143 -0.37 -19.01 -12.13
C ALA A 143 -1.11 -18.69 -10.81
N VAL A 144 -2.43 -18.49 -10.84
CA VAL A 144 -3.26 -18.31 -9.63
C VAL A 144 -3.19 -19.56 -8.73
N ALA A 145 -3.29 -20.76 -9.29
CA ALA A 145 -3.17 -22.00 -8.52
C ALA A 145 -1.78 -22.15 -7.88
N LEU A 146 -0.71 -21.87 -8.64
CA LEU A 146 0.67 -21.94 -8.16
C LEU A 146 0.93 -20.94 -7.04
N THR A 147 0.43 -19.71 -7.14
CA THR A 147 0.55 -18.70 -6.08
C THR A 147 -0.22 -19.10 -4.82
N LEU A 148 -1.42 -19.65 -4.95
CA LEU A 148 -2.19 -20.18 -3.80
C LEU A 148 -1.49 -21.38 -3.13
N VAL A 149 -0.93 -22.30 -3.92
CA VAL A 149 -0.17 -23.45 -3.41
C VAL A 149 1.12 -22.99 -2.74
N GLY A 150 1.84 -22.03 -3.33
CA GLY A 150 3.03 -21.43 -2.74
C GLY A 150 2.72 -20.75 -1.40
N ALA A 151 1.63 -19.99 -1.33
CA ALA A 151 1.18 -19.36 -0.08
C ALA A 151 0.81 -20.39 1.00
N ARG A 152 0.15 -21.50 0.62
CA ARG A 152 -0.15 -22.62 1.53
C ARG A 152 1.11 -23.28 2.06
N ARG A 153 2.13 -23.50 1.22
CA ARG A 153 3.40 -24.11 1.64
C ARG A 153 4.17 -23.20 2.61
N VAL A 154 4.23 -21.90 2.35
CA VAL A 154 4.89 -20.93 3.24
C VAL A 154 4.15 -20.84 4.59
N GLY A 155 2.82 -20.91 4.59
CA GLY A 155 2.02 -20.94 5.81
C GLY A 155 2.25 -22.21 6.66
N LEU A 156 2.52 -23.35 6.03
CA LEU A 156 2.84 -24.61 6.72
C LEU A 156 4.28 -24.68 7.24
N VAL A 157 5.21 -23.94 6.64
CA VAL A 157 6.63 -23.89 7.08
C VAL A 157 6.82 -22.95 8.29
N VAL A 158 5.88 -22.03 8.53
CA VAL A 158 5.93 -21.05 9.62
C VAL A 158 5.07 -21.46 10.83
N ALA A 159 4.24 -22.50 10.69
CA ALA A 159 3.43 -23.07 11.76
C ALA A 159 4.20 -24.18 12.51
#